data_AF-A0A367IJW8-F1
#
_entry.id   AF-A0A367IJW8-F1
#
_cell.length_a   1.000
_cell.length_b   1.000
_cell.length_c   1.000
_cell.angle_alpha   90.00
_cell.angle_beta   90.00
_cell.angle_gamma   90.00
#
_symmetry.space_group_name_H-M   'P 1'
#
loop_
_entity.id
_entity.type
_entity.pdbx_description
1 polymer ?
#
loop_
_entity_poly.entity_id
_entity_poly.type
_entity_poly.pdbx_seq_one_letter_code
_entity_poly.pdbx_strand_id
1 'polypeptide(L)'
;MLVLLEIAVRYKRDHPVLYTELRASFSSSDIDRDLEAEANGYEQTAFWHWEHYLNYIITLLVFTTLVALFYLIFNSYSSFIEILGALSLGIESTLPLPQCISNFKNRSTQGFSLLVLTSWFLGDGFKLFYFIFTDSPTQFVACGSIQLFIDTLIVIECIVFSSFIKRRFSENPWINSQNE
;
A
#
# COMPACT_ATOMS: atom_id res chain seq x y z
N MET A 1 1.96 -9.37 -10.81
CA MET A 1 2.18 -10.76 -10.34
C MET A 1 3.63 -11.22 -10.51
N LEU A 2 4.24 -11.11 -11.68
CA LEU A 2 5.63 -11.57 -11.91
C LEU A 2 6.68 -10.82 -11.08
N VAL A 3 6.47 -9.53 -10.78
CA VAL A 3 7.36 -8.74 -9.89
C VAL A 3 7.26 -9.20 -8.43
N LEU A 4 6.07 -9.53 -7.94
CA LEU A 4 5.88 -10.12 -6.61
C LEU A 4 6.47 -11.53 -6.53
N LEU A 5 6.38 -12.29 -7.62
CA LEU A 5 7.00 -13.62 -7.72
C LEU A 5 8.53 -13.52 -7.80
N GLU A 6 9.08 -12.56 -8.54
CA GLU A 6 10.53 -12.34 -8.62
C GLU A 6 11.08 -11.77 -7.31
N ILE A 7 10.33 -10.90 -6.62
CA ILE A 7 10.64 -10.43 -5.27
C ILE A 7 10.57 -11.60 -4.29
N ALA A 8 9.55 -12.45 -4.32
CA ALA A 8 9.45 -13.63 -3.44
C ALA A 8 10.56 -14.66 -3.71
N VAL A 9 10.92 -14.86 -4.98
CA VAL A 9 11.98 -15.81 -5.39
C VAL A 9 13.38 -15.27 -5.10
N ARG A 10 13.63 -13.96 -5.25
CA ARG A 10 14.88 -13.31 -4.82
C ARG A 10 14.98 -13.19 -3.30
N TYR A 11 13.87 -12.89 -2.61
CA TYR A 11 13.78 -12.83 -1.15
C TYR A 11 14.10 -14.18 -0.48
N LYS A 12 13.67 -15.30 -1.08
CA LYS A 12 13.98 -16.66 -0.58
C LYS A 12 15.47 -17.00 -0.63
N ARG A 13 16.30 -16.29 -1.43
CA ARG A 13 17.68 -16.69 -1.72
C ARG A 13 18.73 -16.13 -0.75
N ASP A 14 18.43 -15.09 0.04
CA ASP A 14 19.45 -14.32 0.78
C ASP A 14 19.36 -14.29 2.32
N HIS A 15 18.46 -15.03 2.99
CA HIS A 15 18.32 -14.92 4.46
C HIS A 15 18.39 -16.25 5.25
N PRO A 16 19.60 -16.70 5.67
CA PRO A 16 19.73 -17.54 6.87
C PRO A 16 19.20 -16.83 8.15
N VAL A 17 19.10 -15.50 8.11
CA VAL A 17 18.59 -14.65 9.20
C VAL A 17 17.09 -14.84 9.44
N LEU A 18 16.26 -14.92 8.40
CA LEU A 18 14.80 -15.07 8.54
C LEU A 18 14.43 -16.35 9.27
N TYR A 19 15.08 -17.48 8.95
CA TYR A 19 14.87 -18.74 9.65
C TYR A 19 15.38 -18.70 11.10
N THR A 20 16.43 -17.94 11.36
CA THR A 20 17.00 -17.78 12.70
C THR A 20 16.10 -16.90 13.58
N GLU A 21 15.57 -15.80 13.03
CA GLU A 21 14.57 -14.93 13.66
C GLU A 21 13.25 -15.68 13.89
N LEU A 22 12.75 -16.43 12.89
CA LEU A 22 11.57 -17.28 13.05
C LEU A 22 11.78 -18.31 14.17
N ARG A 23 12.94 -18.98 14.21
CA ARG A 23 13.26 -19.96 15.23
C ARG A 23 13.46 -19.34 16.62
N ALA A 24 14.04 -18.15 16.68
CA ALA A 24 14.18 -17.38 17.91
C ALA A 24 12.79 -17.01 18.46
N SER A 25 11.90 -16.50 17.61
CA SER A 25 10.52 -16.15 17.98
C SER A 25 9.63 -17.34 18.37
N PHE A 26 10.01 -18.59 18.06
CA PHE A 26 9.35 -19.81 18.56
C PHE A 26 10.10 -20.45 19.75
N SER A 27 11.19 -19.85 20.23
CA SER A 27 12.01 -20.35 21.32
C SER A 27 11.39 -19.96 22.67
N SER A 28 11.38 -20.89 23.62
CA SER A 28 10.88 -20.69 24.99
C SER A 28 11.57 -19.53 25.74
N SER A 29 12.75 -19.11 25.27
CA SER A 29 13.50 -17.98 25.81
C SER A 29 12.79 -16.63 25.67
N ASP A 30 11.88 -16.46 24.70
CA ASP A 30 11.17 -15.19 24.51
C ASP A 30 10.03 -15.02 25.53
N ILE A 31 9.35 -16.11 25.90
CA ILE A 31 8.33 -16.09 26.97
C ILE A 31 8.99 -15.68 28.30
N ASP A 32 10.18 -16.21 28.60
CA ASP A 32 10.91 -15.84 29.82
C ASP A 32 11.37 -14.36 29.80
N ARG A 33 11.78 -13.83 28.65
CA ARG A 33 12.17 -12.41 28.48
C ARG A 33 10.98 -11.46 28.56
N ASP A 34 9.83 -11.85 28.02
CA ASP A 34 8.58 -11.08 28.13
C ASP A 34 8.10 -11.03 29.59
N LEU A 35 8.22 -12.15 30.33
CA LEU A 35 7.93 -12.20 31.77
C LEU A 35 8.91 -11.35 32.60
N GLU A 36 10.20 -11.31 32.23
CA GLU A 36 11.18 -10.42 32.86
C GLU A 36 10.95 -8.93 32.51
N ALA A 37 10.50 -8.62 31.29
CA ALA A 37 10.15 -7.26 30.87
C ALA A 37 8.87 -6.75 31.56
N GLU A 38 7.86 -7.62 31.74
CA GLU A 38 6.67 -7.35 32.54
C GLU A 38 7.03 -7.08 34.01
N ALA A 39 7.99 -7.82 34.56
CA ALA A 39 8.51 -7.59 35.91
C ALA A 39 9.28 -6.27 36.08
N ASN A 40 9.90 -5.76 35.00
CA ASN A 40 10.71 -4.53 35.02
C ASN A 40 9.92 -3.25 34.65
N GLY A 41 8.63 -3.38 34.35
CA GLY A 41 7.74 -2.27 34.03
C GLY A 41 7.78 -1.90 32.55
N TYR A 42 6.64 -2.04 31.88
CA TYR A 42 6.48 -1.77 30.44
C TYR A 42 6.91 -0.33 30.09
N GLU A 43 7.98 -0.19 29.29
CA GLU A 43 8.12 0.99 28.44
C GLU A 43 6.91 1.04 27.51
N GLN A 44 6.26 2.21 27.40
CA GLN A 44 5.15 2.42 26.45
C GLN A 44 5.67 2.36 25.01
N THR A 45 5.96 1.17 24.52
CA THR A 45 6.16 0.93 23.09
C THR A 45 4.83 1.22 22.39
N ALA A 46 4.85 2.09 21.38
CA ALA A 46 3.66 2.40 20.61
C ALA A 46 3.03 1.11 20.08
N PHE A 47 1.70 0.99 20.17
CA PHE A 47 0.92 -0.22 19.84
C PHE A 47 1.26 -0.86 18.47
N TRP A 48 1.83 -0.09 17.54
CA TRP A 48 2.19 -0.52 16.17
C TRP A 48 3.69 -0.76 15.97
N HIS A 49 4.49 -0.77 17.02
CA HIS A 49 5.93 -1.05 16.97
C HIS A 49 6.20 -2.51 17.33
N TRP A 50 6.22 -3.38 16.32
CA TRP A 50 6.44 -4.81 16.50
C TRP A 50 7.95 -5.11 16.54
N GLU A 51 8.45 -5.59 17.67
CA GLU A 51 9.87 -5.96 17.80
C GLU A 51 10.25 -7.16 16.93
N HIS A 52 9.31 -8.09 16.76
CA HIS A 52 9.50 -9.31 15.97
C HIS A 52 8.50 -9.41 14.82
N TYR A 53 9.00 -9.87 13.66
CA TYR A 53 8.19 -10.06 12.46
C TYR A 53 7.04 -11.07 12.66
N LEU A 54 7.21 -12.09 13.51
CA LEU A 54 6.14 -13.05 13.77
C LEU A 54 4.95 -12.44 14.53
N ASN A 55 5.20 -11.57 15.51
CA ASN A 55 4.13 -10.93 16.28
C ASN A 55 3.24 -10.07 15.36
N TYR A 56 3.85 -9.42 14.37
CA TYR A 56 3.12 -8.74 13.30
C TYR A 56 2.24 -9.70 12.48
N ILE A 57 2.78 -10.83 12.02
CA ILE A 57 2.05 -11.80 11.18
C ILE A 57 0.92 -12.48 11.96
N ILE A 58 1.14 -12.88 13.21
CA ILE A 58 0.12 -13.49 14.07
C ILE A 58 -1.01 -12.50 14.31
N THR A 59 -0.70 -11.24 14.64
CA THR A 59 -1.70 -10.19 14.83
C THR A 59 -2.53 -9.97 13.58
N LEU A 60 -1.88 -9.93 12.40
CA LEU A 60 -2.55 -9.79 11.12
C LEU A 60 -3.48 -10.99 10.83
N LEU A 61 -3.00 -12.23 11.06
CA LEU A 61 -3.81 -13.44 10.87
C LEU A 61 -5.02 -13.50 11.80
N VAL A 62 -4.84 -13.15 13.08
CA VAL A 62 -5.94 -13.07 14.05
C VAL A 62 -6.95 -12.02 13.62
N PHE A 63 -6.50 -10.82 13.25
CA PHE A 63 -7.36 -9.76 12.76
C PHE A 63 -8.16 -10.17 11.51
N THR A 64 -7.49 -10.73 10.50
CA THR A 64 -8.16 -11.22 9.28
C THR A 64 -9.18 -12.33 9.58
N THR A 65 -8.83 -13.26 10.48
CA THR A 65 -9.73 -14.36 10.87
C THR A 65 -10.97 -13.81 11.60
N LEU A 66 -10.79 -12.84 12.50
CA LEU A 66 -11.90 -12.20 13.21
C LEU A 66 -12.83 -11.47 12.23
N VAL A 67 -12.28 -10.66 11.32
CA VAL A 67 -13.07 -9.97 10.28
C VAL A 67 -13.82 -10.97 9.40
N ALA A 68 -13.19 -12.08 9.02
CA ALA A 68 -13.83 -13.14 8.23
C ALA A 68 -14.96 -13.83 9.01
N LEU A 69 -14.78 -14.13 10.30
CA LEU A 69 -15.83 -14.68 11.15
C LEU A 69 -17.01 -13.71 11.29
N PHE A 70 -16.74 -12.42 11.52
CA PHE A 70 -17.78 -11.39 11.54
C PHE A 70 -18.52 -11.33 10.20
N TYR A 71 -17.80 -11.40 9.08
CA TYR A 71 -18.42 -11.48 7.76
C TYR A 71 -19.35 -12.68 7.64
N LEU A 72 -18.93 -13.88 8.03
CA LEU A 72 -19.78 -15.08 7.95
C LEU A 72 -21.04 -15.00 8.82
N ILE A 73 -20.93 -14.44 10.03
CA ILE A 73 -22.06 -14.31 10.97
C ILE A 73 -23.06 -13.26 10.48
N PHE A 74 -22.57 -12.12 10.00
CA PHE A 74 -23.40 -10.96 9.62
C PHE A 74 -23.70 -10.86 8.12
N ASN A 75 -23.31 -11.86 7.32
CA ASN A 75 -23.56 -11.90 5.86
C ASN A 75 -25.05 -11.75 5.48
N SER A 76 -25.96 -12.05 6.41
CA SER A 76 -27.41 -11.88 6.18
C SER A 76 -27.84 -10.41 6.10
N TYR A 77 -27.03 -9.47 6.61
CA TYR A 77 -27.33 -8.04 6.61
C TYR A 77 -26.64 -7.34 5.44
N SER A 78 -27.40 -6.98 4.41
CA SER A 78 -26.86 -6.27 3.23
C SER A 78 -26.06 -5.03 3.61
N SER A 79 -26.58 -4.18 4.48
CA SER A 79 -25.91 -2.93 4.91
C SER A 79 -24.54 -3.14 5.56
N PHE A 80 -24.32 -4.28 6.23
CA PHE A 80 -23.02 -4.60 6.83
C PHE A 80 -21.95 -4.84 5.75
N ILE A 81 -22.32 -5.58 4.69
CA ILE A 81 -21.45 -5.85 3.53
C ILE A 81 -21.12 -4.55 2.80
N GLU A 82 -22.11 -3.67 2.65
CA GLU A 82 -21.93 -2.36 2.02
C GLU A 82 -20.94 -1.49 2.81
N ILE A 83 -21.11 -1.37 4.12
CA ILE A 83 -20.20 -0.59 4.98
C ILE A 83 -18.78 -1.16 4.96
N LEU A 84 -18.63 -2.49 5.00
CA LEU A 84 -17.32 -3.13 4.88
C LEU A 84 -16.66 -2.86 3.53
N GLY A 85 -17.44 -2.91 2.44
CA GLY A 85 -16.96 -2.57 1.09
C GLY A 85 -16.52 -1.11 1.00
N ALA A 86 -17.33 -0.19 1.51
CA ALA A 86 -17.01 1.23 1.56
C ALA A 86 -15.75 1.52 2.40
N LEU A 87 -15.60 0.85 3.56
CA LEU A 87 -14.42 0.98 4.40
C LEU A 87 -13.17 0.44 3.71
N SER A 88 -13.27 -0.72 3.04
CA SER A 88 -12.16 -1.31 2.30
C SER A 88 -11.65 -0.38 1.20
N LEU A 89 -12.56 0.19 0.40
CA LEU A 89 -12.20 1.13 -0.66
C LEU A 89 -11.72 2.49 -0.11
N GLY A 90 -12.26 2.92 1.04
CA GLY A 90 -11.77 4.10 1.76
C GLY A 90 -10.32 3.94 2.23
N ILE A 91 -9.97 2.75 2.75
CA ILE A 91 -8.59 2.43 3.12
C ILE A 91 -7.71 2.37 1.87
N GLU A 92 -8.16 1.70 0.80
CA GLU A 92 -7.45 1.61 -0.50
C GLU A 92 -7.11 3.00 -1.05
N SER A 93 -8.08 3.92 -1.06
CA SER A 93 -7.90 5.30 -1.53
C SER A 93 -7.01 6.17 -0.62
N THR A 94 -6.78 5.77 0.63
CA THR A 94 -5.88 6.48 1.56
C THR A 94 -4.42 6.06 1.39
N LEU A 95 -4.14 4.89 0.81
CA LEU A 95 -2.78 4.39 0.57
C LEU A 95 -1.87 5.35 -0.24
N PRO A 96 -2.33 6.01 -1.31
CA PRO A 96 -1.49 6.94 -2.07
C PRO A 96 -1.31 8.31 -1.39
N LEU A 97 -2.15 8.65 -0.41
CA LEU A 97 -2.14 9.94 0.30
C LEU A 97 -0.80 10.25 1.01
N PRO A 98 -0.22 9.38 1.85
CA PRO A 98 1.07 9.64 2.50
C PRO A 98 2.21 9.75 1.49
N GLN A 99 2.14 9.00 0.39
CA GLN A 99 3.12 9.09 -0.70
C GLN A 99 3.06 10.46 -1.38
N CYS A 100 1.85 10.99 -1.61
CA CYS A 100 1.62 12.33 -2.13
C CYS A 100 2.18 13.42 -1.21
N ILE A 101 1.88 13.35 0.09
CA ILE A 101 2.33 14.34 1.08
C ILE A 101 3.86 14.37 1.18
N SER A 102 4.51 13.20 1.21
CA SER A 102 5.97 13.11 1.24
C SER A 102 6.60 13.70 -0.02
N ASN A 103 6.01 13.41 -1.19
CA ASN A 103 6.46 13.93 -2.48
C ASN A 103 6.30 15.47 -2.57
N PHE A 104 5.17 16.01 -2.09
CA PHE A 104 4.90 17.44 -2.06
C PHE A 104 5.87 18.19 -1.13
N LYS A 105 6.12 17.64 0.06
CA LYS A 105 7.03 18.22 1.06
C LYS A 105 8.48 18.26 0.58
N ASN A 106 8.93 17.18 -0.07
CA ASN A 106 10.33 17.06 -0.48
C ASN A 106 10.65 17.80 -1.77
N ARG A 107 9.64 18.32 -2.50
CA ARG A 107 9.83 19.00 -3.80
C ARG A 107 10.88 18.23 -4.62
N SER A 108 10.72 16.91 -4.72
CA SER A 108 11.58 16.01 -5.48
C SER A 108 10.85 14.69 -5.71
N THR A 109 10.53 14.38 -6.97
CA THR A 109 10.02 13.07 -7.42
C THR A 109 11.16 12.09 -7.73
N GLN A 110 12.35 12.26 -7.15
CA GLN A 110 13.47 11.34 -7.33
C GLN A 110 13.13 9.97 -6.72
N GLY A 111 12.62 9.07 -7.56
CA GLY A 111 12.36 7.67 -7.20
C GLY A 111 10.95 7.18 -7.52
N PHE A 112 10.00 8.07 -7.87
CA PHE A 112 8.64 7.65 -8.21
C PHE A 112 8.44 7.56 -9.73
N SER A 113 8.20 6.36 -10.23
CA SER A 113 8.04 6.11 -11.66
C SER A 113 6.69 6.63 -12.14
N LEU A 114 6.71 7.69 -12.95
CA LEU A 114 5.52 8.21 -13.65
C LEU A 114 4.74 7.11 -14.37
N LEU A 115 5.43 6.09 -14.90
CA LEU A 115 4.78 4.95 -15.57
C LEU A 115 3.91 4.13 -14.62
N VAL A 116 4.34 3.95 -13.37
CA VAL A 116 3.58 3.24 -12.34
C VAL A 116 2.32 4.04 -11.99
N LEU A 117 2.47 5.35 -11.82
CA LEU A 117 1.35 6.23 -11.51
C LEU A 117 0.33 6.28 -12.66
N THR A 118 0.78 6.37 -13.91
CA THR A 118 -0.13 6.30 -15.07
C THR A 118 -0.82 4.94 -15.18
N SER A 119 -0.15 3.84 -14.76
CA SER A 119 -0.77 2.52 -14.71
C SER A 119 -1.84 2.43 -13.63
N TRP A 120 -1.65 3.11 -12.49
CA TRP A 120 -2.66 3.19 -11.42
C TRP A 120 -3.88 3.97 -11.89
N PHE A 121 -3.67 5.20 -12.36
CA PHE A 121 -4.74 6.03 -12.93
C PHE A 121 -5.54 5.28 -14.02
N LEU A 122 -4.85 4.59 -14.94
CA LEU A 122 -5.52 3.82 -15.98
C LEU A 122 -6.29 2.62 -15.41
N GLY A 123 -5.73 1.93 -14.42
CA GLY A 123 -6.38 0.84 -13.71
C GLY A 123 -7.66 1.28 -12.99
N ASP A 124 -7.61 2.39 -12.26
CA ASP A 124 -8.77 2.95 -11.54
C ASP A 124 -9.83 3.48 -12.50
N GLY A 125 -9.42 4.06 -13.64
CA GLY A 125 -10.33 4.43 -14.72
C GLY A 125 -11.08 3.23 -15.30
N PHE A 126 -10.38 2.13 -15.60
CA PHE A 126 -11.02 0.90 -16.08
C PHE A 126 -11.92 0.25 -15.02
N LYS A 127 -11.52 0.28 -13.74
CA LYS A 127 -12.31 -0.23 -12.61
C LYS A 127 -13.62 0.55 -12.46
N LEU A 128 -13.57 1.88 -12.55
CA LEU A 128 -14.75 2.72 -12.51
C LEU A 128 -15.67 2.48 -13.72
N PHE A 129 -15.10 2.37 -14.92
CA PHE A 129 -15.87 2.03 -16.12
C PHE A 129 -16.59 0.68 -15.98
N TYR A 130 -15.91 -0.33 -15.44
CA TYR A 130 -16.50 -1.64 -15.18
C TYR A 130 -17.68 -1.57 -14.19
N PHE A 131 -17.56 -0.77 -13.12
CA PHE A 131 -18.65 -0.61 -12.14
C PHE A 131 -19.88 0.09 -12.74
N ILE A 132 -19.67 1.08 -13.61
CA ILE A 132 -20.76 1.77 -14.32
C ILE A 132 -21.45 0.81 -15.29
N PHE A 133 -20.68 0.02 -16.04
CA PHE A 133 -21.24 -0.91 -17.02
C PHE A 133 -21.99 -2.10 -16.39
N THR A 134 -21.57 -2.51 -15.19
CA THR A 134 -22.14 -3.68 -14.49
C THR A 134 -23.30 -3.29 -13.56
N ASP A 135 -23.76 -2.03 -13.58
CA ASP A 135 -24.76 -1.49 -12.64
C ASP A 135 -24.43 -1.84 -11.17
N SER A 136 -23.15 -1.72 -10.81
CA SER A 136 -22.69 -2.03 -9.45
C SER A 136 -23.28 -1.06 -8.44
N PRO A 137 -23.45 -1.48 -7.17
CA PRO A 137 -24.00 -0.61 -6.13
C PRO A 137 -23.31 0.76 -6.09
N THR A 138 -24.11 1.82 -5.94
CA THR A 138 -23.67 3.22 -6.12
C THR A 138 -22.47 3.63 -5.27
N GLN A 139 -22.27 2.98 -4.12
CA GLN A 139 -21.09 3.12 -3.26
C GLN A 139 -19.76 2.81 -3.97
N PHE A 140 -19.71 1.78 -4.84
CA PHE A 140 -18.49 1.40 -5.55
C PHE A 140 -18.14 2.43 -6.62
N VAL A 141 -19.17 2.95 -7.30
CA VAL A 141 -19.03 4.00 -8.30
C VAL A 141 -18.59 5.32 -7.64
N ALA A 142 -19.24 5.71 -6.54
CA ALA A 142 -18.91 6.94 -5.82
C ALA A 142 -17.48 6.90 -5.25
N CYS A 143 -17.10 5.80 -4.60
CA CYS A 143 -15.76 5.67 -4.04
C CYS A 143 -14.68 5.57 -5.13
N GLY A 144 -14.92 4.78 -6.19
CA GLY A 144 -14.01 4.70 -7.33
C GLY A 144 -13.83 6.04 -8.06
N SER A 145 -14.88 6.88 -8.10
CA SER A 145 -14.78 8.22 -8.67
C SER A 145 -13.89 9.14 -7.83
N ILE A 146 -13.99 9.07 -6.50
CA ILE A 146 -13.13 9.83 -5.58
C ILE A 146 -11.68 9.36 -5.72
N GLN A 147 -11.45 8.03 -5.77
CA GLN A 147 -10.12 7.46 -5.95
C GLN A 147 -9.47 7.96 -7.26
N LEU A 148 -10.19 7.83 -8.39
CA LEU A 148 -9.73 8.35 -9.69
C LEU A 148 -9.42 9.86 -9.65
N PHE A 149 -10.22 10.64 -8.92
CA PHE A 149 -9.99 12.06 -8.74
C PHE A 149 -8.68 12.33 -7.98
N ILE A 150 -8.44 11.64 -6.86
CA ILE A 150 -7.19 11.76 -6.09
C ILE A 150 -5.99 11.33 -6.93
N ASP A 151 -6.07 10.21 -7.66
CA ASP A 151 -4.98 9.76 -8.53
C ASP A 151 -4.67 10.77 -9.63
N THR A 152 -5.69 11.43 -10.18
CA THR A 152 -5.51 12.52 -11.16
C THR A 152 -4.74 13.69 -10.56
N LEU A 153 -5.07 14.10 -9.33
CA LEU A 153 -4.34 15.16 -8.63
C LEU A 153 -2.88 14.79 -8.40
N ILE A 154 -2.61 13.55 -7.98
CA ILE A 154 -1.24 13.05 -7.77
C ILE A 154 -0.46 13.03 -9.09
N VAL A 155 -1.09 12.62 -10.19
CA VAL A 155 -0.49 12.68 -11.54
C VAL A 155 -0.14 14.11 -11.91
N ILE A 156 -1.06 15.06 -11.71
CA ILE A 156 -0.84 16.48 -12.03
C ILE A 156 0.31 17.03 -11.18
N GLU A 157 0.30 16.81 -9.88
CA GLU A 157 1.38 17.25 -8.98
C GLU A 157 2.73 16.63 -9.39
N CYS A 158 2.73 15.34 -9.75
CA CYS A 158 3.92 14.68 -10.22
C CYS A 158 4.41 15.28 -11.54
N ILE A 159 3.55 15.59 -12.50
CA ILE A 159 3.95 16.22 -13.78
C ILE A 159 4.48 17.63 -13.55
N VAL A 160 3.80 18.44 -12.73
CA VAL A 160 4.20 19.84 -12.44
C VAL A 160 5.54 19.88 -11.70
N PHE A 161 5.73 18.99 -10.73
CA PHE A 161 6.97 18.90 -9.97
C PHE A 161 8.11 18.25 -10.78
N SER A 162 7.77 17.29 -11.63
CA SER A 162 8.70 16.60 -12.51
C SER A 162 9.12 17.51 -13.68
N SER A 163 10.11 18.35 -13.40
CA SER A 163 11.00 18.99 -14.40
C SER A 163 11.68 17.99 -15.36
N PHE A 164 11.41 16.69 -15.23
CA PHE A 164 11.83 15.59 -16.07
C PHE A 164 11.37 15.70 -17.54
N ILE A 165 10.15 16.18 -17.84
CA ILE A 165 9.77 16.45 -19.25
C ILE A 165 10.63 17.57 -19.82
N LYS A 166 10.93 18.60 -19.02
CA LYS A 166 11.78 19.73 -19.41
C LYS A 166 13.22 19.29 -19.70
N ARG A 167 13.75 18.30 -18.97
CA ARG A 167 15.09 17.73 -19.20
C ARG A 167 15.13 16.70 -20.34
N ARG A 168 14.11 15.84 -20.45
CA ARG A 168 14.01 14.81 -21.50
C ARG A 168 13.74 15.39 -22.89
N PHE A 169 13.07 16.54 -22.97
CA PHE A 169 13.01 17.35 -24.20
C PHE A 169 14.34 18.06 -24.52
N SER A 170 15.11 18.46 -23.50
CA SER A 170 16.41 19.12 -23.69
C SER A 170 17.53 18.16 -24.14
N GLU A 171 17.39 16.85 -23.87
CA GLU A 171 18.35 15.80 -24.28
C GLU A 171 18.03 15.17 -25.65
N ASN A 172 17.00 15.65 -26.39
CA ASN A 172 16.78 15.21 -27.77
C ASN A 172 17.86 15.82 -28.70
N PRO A 173 18.76 15.01 -29.31
CA PRO A 173 19.88 15.53 -30.11
C PRO A 173 19.46 16.32 -31.35
N TRP A 174 18.26 16.04 -31.87
CA TRP A 174 17.72 16.62 -33.10
C TRP A 174 17.41 18.12 -33.02
N ILE A 175 17.31 18.70 -31.81
CA ILE A 175 17.02 20.14 -31.62
C ILE A 175 18.32 20.94 -31.52
N ASN A 176 19.40 20.36 -30.98
CA ASN A 176 20.68 21.06 -30.87
C ASN A 176 21.48 21.09 -32.17
N SER A 177 21.21 20.19 -33.12
CA SER A 177 21.86 20.18 -34.44
C SER A 177 21.25 21.15 -35.46
N GLN A 178 20.27 21.96 -35.07
CA GLN A 178 19.64 22.98 -35.94
C GLN A 178 20.11 24.41 -35.59
N ASN A 179 20.98 24.57 -34.59
CA ASN A 179 21.51 25.84 -34.11
C ASN A 179 23.04 25.97 -34.22
N GLU A 180 23.71 25.11 -35.00
CA GLU A 180 25.12 25.26 -35.40
C GLU A 180 25.22 25.61 -36.90
#